data_AF-A0A8C5RLF1-F1
#
_entry.id   AF-A0A8C5RLF1-F1
#
_cell.length_a   1.000
_cell.length_b   1.000
_cell.length_c   1.000
_cell.angle_alpha   90.00
_cell.angle_beta   90.00
_cell.angle_gamma   90.00
#
_symmetry.space_group_name_H-M   'P 1'
#
loop_
_entity.id
_entity.type
_entity.pdbx_description
1 polymer ?
#
loop_
_entity_poly.entity_id
_entity_poly.type
_entity_poly.pdbx_seq_one_letter_code
_entity_poly.pdbx_strand_id
1 'polypeptide(L)'
;MAYNRYTFETVRQAMEIRVSLSPDGDMPYQADFLVKNWDVEEMLPKDAQELFQKAVDRMWEQEGLTVVNITSALDRGGRVPLPIENRKEGVYVKMGSKDPFTTCLTEAKSSDNLYRCRLEQQPVITCYDHFSPQFQVDWCNLTLVRGG
;
A
#
# COMPACT_ATOMS: atom_id res chain seq x y z
N MET A 1 -19.48 -29.71 -6.57
CA MET A 1 -20.92 -29.62 -6.87
C MET A 1 -21.47 -31.03 -6.87
N ALA A 2 -22.35 -31.37 -5.93
CA ALA A 2 -22.93 -32.71 -5.83
C ALA A 2 -24.21 -32.78 -6.67
N TYR A 3 -24.27 -33.75 -7.58
CA TYR A 3 -25.38 -33.95 -8.51
C TYR A 3 -26.10 -35.24 -8.18
N ASN A 4 -27.37 -35.16 -7.74
CA ASN A 4 -28.21 -36.33 -7.53
C ASN A 4 -28.82 -36.76 -8.87
N ARG A 5 -28.61 -38.02 -9.28
CA ARG A 5 -28.92 -38.52 -10.63
C ARG A 5 -30.39 -38.92 -10.87
N TYR A 6 -31.28 -38.75 -9.90
CA TYR A 6 -32.68 -39.17 -10.03
C TYR A 6 -33.71 -38.03 -10.08
N THR A 7 -33.35 -36.85 -9.60
CA THR A 7 -34.17 -35.65 -9.72
C THR A 7 -33.24 -34.53 -10.16
N PHE A 8 -33.46 -33.97 -11.35
CA PHE A 8 -32.67 -32.88 -11.94
C PHE A 8 -32.83 -31.55 -11.16
N GLU A 9 -32.99 -31.61 -9.84
CA GLU A 9 -33.21 -30.47 -8.97
C GLU A 9 -31.90 -29.71 -8.78
N THR A 10 -31.89 -28.48 -9.28
CA THR A 10 -30.79 -27.54 -9.06
C THR A 10 -31.17 -26.60 -7.93
N VAL A 11 -30.40 -26.58 -6.84
CA VAL A 11 -30.52 -25.56 -5.80
C VAL A 11 -29.94 -24.25 -6.33
N ARG A 12 -30.75 -23.20 -6.42
CA ARG A 12 -30.32 -21.84 -6.75
C ARG A 12 -30.19 -21.04 -5.46
N GLN A 13 -28.97 -20.68 -5.08
CA GLN A 13 -28.71 -19.72 -4.01
C GLN A 13 -28.40 -18.36 -4.63
N ALA A 14 -29.19 -17.36 -4.28
CA ALA A 14 -28.87 -15.97 -4.61
C ALA A 14 -27.86 -15.45 -3.58
N MET A 15 -26.64 -15.19 -4.03
CA MET A 15 -25.62 -14.51 -3.23
C MET A 15 -25.79 -13.00 -3.41
N GLU A 16 -26.29 -12.33 -2.38
CA GLU A 16 -26.40 -10.88 -2.37
C GLU A 16 -25.03 -10.28 -1.98
N ILE A 17 -24.29 -9.80 -2.97
CA ILE A 17 -23.03 -9.08 -2.76
C ILE A 17 -23.36 -7.62 -2.49
N ARG A 18 -23.36 -7.23 -1.22
CA ARG A 18 -23.45 -5.82 -0.85
C ARG A 18 -22.07 -5.19 -0.92
N VAL A 19 -21.87 -4.36 -1.94
CA VAL A 19 -20.71 -3.47 -2.02
C VAL A 19 -21.06 -2.21 -1.22
N SER A 20 -20.70 -2.20 0.06
CA SER A 20 -20.64 -0.95 0.83
C SER A 20 -19.40 -0.18 0.37
N LEU A 21 -19.55 1.10 0.03
CA LEU A 21 -18.41 2.01 -0.01
C LEU A 21 -17.72 1.89 1.36
N SER A 22 -16.46 1.47 1.34
CA SER A 22 -15.60 1.47 2.52
C SER A 22 -15.63 2.88 3.14
N PRO A 23 -15.42 3.05 4.46
CA PRO A 23 -15.22 4.37 5.06
C PRO A 23 -14.15 5.23 4.34
N ASP A 24 -13.36 4.63 3.44
CA ASP A 24 -12.55 5.25 2.38
C ASP A 24 -13.31 6.25 1.46
N GLY A 25 -14.64 6.32 1.55
CA GLY A 25 -15.51 7.17 0.73
C GLY A 25 -15.23 8.68 0.80
N ASP A 26 -14.39 9.13 1.74
CA ASP A 26 -13.99 10.52 1.91
C ASP A 26 -12.50 10.79 1.64
N MET A 27 -11.71 9.78 1.23
CA MET A 27 -10.25 9.89 1.03
C MET A 27 -9.89 9.87 -0.47
N PRO A 28 -10.14 10.95 -1.23
CA PRO A 28 -9.86 11.02 -2.66
C PRO A 28 -8.38 10.92 -2.99
N TYR A 29 -7.46 11.09 -2.04
CA TYR A 29 -6.03 10.95 -2.31
C TYR A 29 -5.48 9.73 -1.61
N GLN A 30 -4.97 8.77 -2.38
CA GLN A 30 -4.39 7.54 -1.82
C GLN A 30 -2.95 7.40 -2.28
N ALA A 31 -2.04 7.15 -1.34
CA ALA A 31 -0.64 6.83 -1.62
C ALA A 31 -0.31 5.42 -1.13
N ASP A 32 0.34 4.65 -1.97
CA ASP A 32 0.66 3.24 -1.71
C ASP A 32 2.18 3.08 -1.61
N PHE A 33 2.67 2.73 -0.41
CA PHE A 33 4.08 2.68 -0.08
C PHE A 33 4.56 1.24 0.04
N LEU A 34 5.61 0.87 -0.68
CA LEU A 34 6.31 -0.39 -0.44
C LEU A 34 7.34 -0.20 0.67
N VAL A 35 7.18 -0.92 1.77
CA VAL A 35 8.15 -0.99 2.88
C VAL A 35 8.91 -2.31 2.77
N LYS A 36 10.22 -2.23 2.50
CA LYS A 36 11.03 -3.41 2.13
C LYS A 36 11.48 -4.26 3.31
N ASN A 37 11.52 -3.70 4.51
CA ASN A 37 12.05 -4.35 5.71
C ASN A 37 10.95 -4.78 6.69
N TRP A 38 9.71 -4.94 6.21
CA TRP A 38 8.56 -5.37 6.99
C TRP A 38 7.74 -6.39 6.19
N ASP A 39 7.16 -7.37 6.89
CA ASP A 39 6.15 -8.28 6.33
C ASP A 39 4.73 -7.86 6.78
N VAL A 40 3.70 -8.47 6.19
CA VAL A 40 2.30 -8.17 6.51
C VAL A 40 2.03 -8.42 7.99
N GLU A 41 2.50 -9.54 8.52
CA GLU A 41 2.31 -9.97 9.90
C GLU A 41 2.87 -8.97 10.91
N GLU A 42 3.94 -8.26 10.54
CA GLU A 42 4.58 -7.23 11.36
C GLU A 42 3.83 -5.90 11.26
N MET A 43 3.25 -5.58 10.11
CA MET A 43 2.53 -4.32 9.86
C MET A 43 1.05 -4.38 10.27
N LEU A 44 0.46 -5.57 10.44
CA LEU A 44 -0.94 -5.76 10.85
C LEU A 44 -1.28 -5.24 12.27
N PRO A 45 -0.43 -5.35 13.30
CA PRO A 45 -0.70 -4.81 14.63
C PRO A 45 -0.96 -3.30 14.60
N LYS A 46 -1.93 -2.83 15.41
CA LYS A 46 -2.30 -1.41 15.46
C LYS A 46 -1.14 -0.49 15.81
N ASP A 47 -0.29 -0.87 16.76
CA ASP A 47 0.85 -0.06 17.17
C ASP A 47 1.85 0.16 16.02
N ALA A 48 2.03 -0.85 15.14
CA ALA A 48 2.87 -0.73 13.96
C ALA A 48 2.23 0.21 12.92
N GLN A 49 0.91 0.09 12.70
CA GLN A 49 0.17 0.98 11.81
C GLN A 49 0.21 2.43 12.28
N GLU A 50 -0.01 2.69 13.57
CA GLU A 50 0.05 4.04 14.16
C GLU A 50 1.45 4.65 14.04
N LEU A 51 2.49 3.82 14.17
CA LEU A 51 3.87 4.26 14.02
C LEU A 51 4.21 4.62 12.58
N PHE A 52 3.77 3.79 11.62
CA PHE A 52 3.90 4.08 10.21
C PHE A 52 3.09 5.33 9.84
N GLN A 53 1.84 5.43 10.29
CA GLN A 53 0.98 6.59 10.07
C GLN A 53 1.65 7.87 10.56
N LYS A 54 2.24 7.90 11.77
CA LYS A 54 2.99 9.06 12.27
C LYS A 54 4.18 9.45 11.39
N ALA A 55 4.87 8.48 10.79
CA ALA A 55 5.96 8.76 9.85
C ALA A 55 5.42 9.38 8.56
N VAL A 56 4.30 8.86 8.05
CA VAL A 56 3.62 9.40 6.86
C VAL A 56 3.07 10.80 7.15
N ASP A 57 2.39 11.04 8.27
CA ASP A 57 1.84 12.35 8.65
C ASP A 57 2.92 13.44 8.64
N ARG A 58 4.11 13.12 9.18
CA ARG A 58 5.26 14.04 9.18
C ARG A 58 5.82 14.29 7.78
N MET A 59 5.94 13.25 6.97
CA MET A 59 6.48 13.35 5.61
C MET A 59 5.52 14.05 4.65
N TRP A 60 4.23 13.76 4.77
CA TRP A 60 3.16 14.37 3.98
C TRP A 60 2.78 15.75 4.54
N GLU A 61 3.26 16.13 5.73
CA GLU A 61 2.94 17.42 6.38
C GLU A 61 1.41 17.64 6.52
N GLN A 62 0.67 16.55 6.76
CA GLN A 62 -0.79 16.52 6.85
C GLN A 62 -1.24 15.67 8.04
N GLU A 63 -2.39 16.01 8.60
CA GLU A 63 -3.03 15.24 9.66
C GLU A 63 -4.21 14.44 9.10
N GLY A 64 -4.64 13.42 9.84
CA GLY A 64 -5.84 12.64 9.49
C GLY A 64 -5.62 11.64 8.36
N LEU A 65 -4.37 11.32 8.01
CA LEU A 65 -4.08 10.20 7.13
C LEU A 65 -4.50 8.90 7.81
N THR A 66 -4.97 7.94 7.04
CA THR A 66 -5.42 6.64 7.58
C THR A 66 -4.87 5.49 6.76
N VAL A 67 -4.54 4.38 7.43
CA VAL A 67 -4.21 3.13 6.73
C VAL A 67 -5.50 2.56 6.13
N VAL A 68 -5.54 2.49 4.80
CA VAL A 68 -6.67 1.99 4.01
C VAL A 68 -6.52 0.49 3.73
N ASN A 69 -5.30 0.05 3.41
CA ASN A 69 -5.04 -1.34 3.07
C ASN A 69 -3.58 -1.72 3.37
N ILE A 70 -3.36 -2.99 3.70
CA ILE A 70 -2.05 -3.60 3.88
C ILE A 70 -2.03 -4.86 3.01
N THR A 71 -1.01 -5.02 2.17
CA THR A 71 -0.95 -6.13 1.22
C THR A 71 0.48 -6.65 1.09
N SER A 72 0.67 -7.97 1.00
CA SER A 72 2.00 -8.54 0.79
C SER A 72 2.58 -8.08 -0.54
N ALA A 73 3.89 -7.83 -0.59
CA ALA A 73 4.56 -7.59 -1.86
C ALA A 73 4.45 -8.80 -2.80
N LEU A 74 4.32 -10.03 -2.27
CA LEU A 74 4.15 -11.25 -3.07
C LEU A 74 2.84 -11.24 -3.89
N ASP A 75 1.74 -10.74 -3.30
CA ASP A 75 0.45 -10.63 -3.97
C ASP A 75 0.48 -9.66 -5.16
N ARG A 76 1.52 -8.83 -5.23
CA ARG A 76 1.74 -7.83 -6.30
C ARG A 76 2.92 -8.18 -7.21
N GLY A 77 3.26 -9.46 -7.30
CA GLY A 77 4.33 -9.95 -8.18
C GLY A 77 5.73 -9.82 -7.58
N GLY A 78 5.83 -9.53 -6.29
CA GLY A 78 7.08 -9.68 -5.53
C GLY A 78 7.57 -11.12 -5.55
N ARG A 79 8.86 -11.31 -5.27
CA ARG A 79 9.49 -12.63 -5.22
C ARG A 79 9.67 -13.04 -3.78
N VAL A 80 9.45 -14.33 -3.52
CA VAL A 80 9.82 -14.92 -2.23
C VAL A 80 11.31 -14.68 -2.00
N PRO A 81 11.70 -14.04 -0.90
CA PRO A 81 13.09 -13.76 -0.62
C PRO A 81 13.84 -15.09 -0.47
N LEU A 82 15.09 -15.13 -0.96
CA LEU A 82 16.00 -16.21 -0.58
C LEU A 82 16.11 -16.25 0.95
N PRO A 83 16.29 -17.44 1.57
CA PRO A 83 16.40 -17.60 3.01
C PRO A 83 17.75 -17.05 3.52
N ILE A 84 17.92 -15.74 3.40
CA ILE A 84 19.03 -14.94 3.87
C ILE A 84 18.50 -14.20 5.10
N GLU A 85 19.25 -14.26 6.19
CA GLU A 85 18.87 -13.64 7.46
C GLU A 85 18.55 -12.15 7.28
N ASN A 86 17.48 -11.69 7.93
CA ASN A 86 16.96 -10.32 7.89
C ASN A 86 16.41 -9.83 6.54
N ARG A 87 16.22 -10.70 5.54
CA ARG A 87 15.50 -10.35 4.32
C ARG A 87 13.99 -10.57 4.51
N LYS A 88 13.22 -9.57 4.12
CA LYS A 88 11.76 -9.53 4.22
C LYS A 88 11.13 -9.61 2.83
N GLU A 89 9.87 -10.04 2.77
CA GLU A 89 9.09 -10.05 1.53
C GLU A 89 8.77 -8.62 1.10
N GLY A 90 8.52 -7.77 2.08
CA GLY A 90 8.04 -6.42 1.90
C GLY A 90 6.52 -6.35 1.96
N VAL A 91 6.03 -5.18 2.36
CA VAL A 91 4.61 -4.92 2.53
C VAL A 91 4.23 -3.61 1.84
N TYR A 92 3.10 -3.61 1.15
CA TYR A 92 2.46 -2.41 0.65
C TYR A 92 1.51 -1.87 1.71
N VAL A 93 1.71 -0.61 2.11
CA VAL A 93 0.81 0.11 3.02
C VAL A 93 0.18 1.25 2.26
N LYS A 94 -1.14 1.16 2.07
CA LYS A 94 -1.93 2.18 1.40
C LYS A 94 -2.47 3.16 2.43
N MET A 95 -2.14 4.44 2.24
CA MET A 95 -2.56 5.56 3.06
C MET A 95 -3.61 6.39 2.31
N GLY A 96 -4.70 6.74 2.97
CA GLY A 96 -5.74 7.64 2.46
C GLY A 96 -5.67 9.01 3.10
N SER A 97 -5.91 10.05 2.31
CA SER A 97 -5.98 11.47 2.70
C SER A 97 -7.20 12.14 2.08
N LYS A 98 -7.76 13.11 2.82
CA LYS A 98 -8.75 14.07 2.30
C LYS A 98 -8.09 15.16 1.46
N ASP A 99 -6.82 15.44 1.77
CA ASP A 99 -6.07 16.54 1.19
C ASP A 99 -5.16 16.08 0.04
N PRO A 100 -4.88 16.95 -0.94
CA PRO A 100 -4.01 16.62 -2.06
C PRO A 100 -2.59 16.23 -1.66
N PHE A 101 -1.90 15.52 -2.56
CA PHE A 101 -0.47 15.21 -2.41
C PHE A 101 0.38 16.48 -2.31
N THR A 102 1.37 16.47 -1.43
CA THR A 102 2.41 17.50 -1.39
C THR A 102 3.27 17.48 -2.65
N THR A 103 3.95 18.60 -2.91
CA THR A 103 4.91 18.71 -4.02
C THR A 103 5.94 17.58 -3.96
N CYS A 104 6.49 17.29 -2.79
CA CYS A 104 7.55 16.30 -2.62
C CYS A 104 7.08 14.87 -3.00
N LEU A 105 5.84 14.50 -2.66
CA LEU A 105 5.24 13.23 -3.08
C LEU A 105 5.06 13.16 -4.60
N THR A 106 4.61 14.25 -5.21
CA THR A 106 4.45 14.30 -6.67
C THR A 106 5.81 14.31 -7.40
N GLU A 107 6.86 14.91 -6.82
CA GLU A 107 8.22 14.90 -7.36
C GLU A 107 8.81 13.50 -7.42
N ALA A 108 8.49 12.62 -6.47
CA ALA A 108 8.84 11.20 -6.53
C ALA A 108 8.32 10.52 -7.81
N LYS A 109 7.28 11.10 -8.44
CA LYS A 109 6.68 10.66 -9.72
C LYS A 109 7.03 11.56 -10.91
N SER A 110 7.99 12.46 -10.76
CA SER A 110 8.54 13.23 -11.88
C SER A 110 9.22 12.32 -12.91
N SER A 111 9.28 12.79 -14.17
CA SER A 111 9.90 12.03 -15.26
C SER A 111 11.38 11.69 -15.00
N ASP A 112 12.13 12.58 -14.36
CA ASP A 112 13.53 12.37 -13.99
C ASP A 112 13.68 11.29 -12.93
N ASN A 113 12.83 11.29 -11.89
CA ASN A 113 12.86 10.27 -10.85
C ASN A 113 12.39 8.90 -11.38
N LEU A 114 11.40 8.87 -12.26
CA LEU A 114 11.01 7.64 -12.96
C LEU A 114 12.12 7.11 -13.88
N TYR A 115 12.93 8.00 -14.49
CA TYR A 115 14.12 7.59 -15.24
C TYR A 115 15.20 7.02 -14.33
N ARG A 116 15.48 7.66 -13.19
CA ARG A 116 16.42 7.13 -12.17
C ARG A 116 16.01 5.74 -11.70
N CYS A 117 14.73 5.53 -11.40
CA CYS A 117 14.21 4.22 -11.01
C CYS A 117 14.43 3.14 -12.07
N ARG A 118 14.29 3.47 -13.37
CA ARG A 118 14.59 2.54 -14.47
C ARG A 118 16.08 2.19 -14.57
N LEU A 119 16.95 3.06 -14.06
CA LEU A 119 18.39 2.83 -13.96
C LEU A 119 18.80 2.23 -12.59
N GLU A 120 17.83 1.76 -11.79
CA GLU A 120 18.06 1.25 -10.44
C GLU A 120 18.73 2.27 -9.49
N GLN A 121 18.55 3.57 -9.78
CA GLN A 121 19.03 4.67 -8.94
C GLN A 121 17.91 5.19 -8.06
N GLN A 122 18.26 5.57 -6.82
CA GLN A 122 17.30 6.21 -5.92
C GLN A 122 16.81 7.55 -6.49
N PRO A 123 15.51 7.85 -6.38
CA PRO A 123 14.97 9.14 -6.78
C PRO A 123 15.52 10.24 -5.85
N VAL A 124 15.67 11.44 -6.39
CA VAL A 124 16.02 12.63 -5.64
C VAL A 124 14.72 13.36 -5.33
N ILE A 125 14.28 13.27 -4.08
CA ILE A 125 13.04 13.89 -3.61
C ILE A 125 13.35 14.90 -2.53
N THR A 126 12.51 15.92 -2.42
CA THR A 126 12.64 16.98 -1.40
C THR A 126 12.05 16.59 -0.05
N CYS A 127 11.28 15.51 0.03
CA CYS A 127 10.70 15.05 1.28
C CYS A 127 11.82 14.70 2.27
N TYR A 128 11.69 15.15 3.53
CA TYR A 128 12.51 14.61 4.58
C TYR A 128 12.09 13.16 4.86
N ASP A 129 13.04 12.24 4.83
CA ASP A 129 12.78 10.83 5.08
C ASP A 129 12.52 10.58 6.57
N HIS A 130 11.26 10.77 6.98
CA HIS A 130 10.78 10.44 8.32
C HIS A 130 10.57 8.93 8.56
N PHE A 131 10.81 8.10 7.54
CA PHE A 131 10.68 6.65 7.64
C PHE A 131 11.94 6.01 8.23
N SER A 132 13.10 6.55 7.92
CA SER A 132 14.38 6.06 8.41
C SER A 132 14.56 6.28 9.92
N PRO A 133 15.16 5.31 10.66
CA PRO A 133 15.69 4.03 10.18
C PRO A 133 14.67 2.88 10.17
N GLN A 134 13.45 3.13 10.65
CA GLN A 134 12.50 2.07 10.99
C GLN A 134 11.80 1.44 9.78
N PHE A 135 11.47 2.24 8.78
CA PHE A 135 10.80 1.82 7.56
C PHE A 135 11.68 2.17 6.34
N GLN A 136 12.03 1.14 5.56
CA GLN A 136 12.79 1.29 4.32
C GLN A 136 11.82 1.37 3.15
N VAL A 137 11.34 2.59 2.88
CA VAL A 137 10.39 2.85 1.79
C VAL A 137 11.09 2.76 0.44
N ASP A 138 10.46 2.05 -0.50
CA ASP A 138 10.86 2.04 -1.89
C ASP A 138 10.10 3.10 -2.69
N TRP A 139 10.75 4.26 -2.84
CA TRP A 139 10.19 5.41 -3.56
C TRP A 139 9.92 5.15 -5.04
N CYS A 140 10.62 4.19 -5.66
CA CYS A 140 10.35 3.81 -7.05
C CYS A 140 9.00 3.10 -7.19
N ASN A 141 8.58 2.39 -6.14
CA ASN A 141 7.33 1.63 -6.08
C ASN A 141 6.16 2.39 -5.45
N LEU A 142 6.34 3.67 -5.08
CA LEU A 142 5.25 4.54 -4.65
C LEU A 142 4.12 4.53 -5.69
N THR A 143 2.85 4.58 -5.30
CA THR A 143 1.76 4.83 -6.25
C THR A 143 0.86 5.92 -5.70
N LEU A 144 0.44 6.87 -6.54
CA LEU A 144 -0.43 7.97 -6.17
C LEU A 144 -1.73 7.86 -6.96
N VAL A 145 -2.86 7.75 -6.27
CA VAL A 145 -4.20 7.61 -6.88
C VAL A 145 -5.07 8.77 -6.41
N ARG A 146 -5.78 9.40 -7.37
CA ARG A 146 -6.79 10.43 -7.09
C ARG A 146 -8.17 9.87 -7.44
N GLY A 147 -9.07 9.78 -6.47
CA GLY A 147 -10.50 9.54 -6.65
C GLY A 147 -11.16 10.82 -7.16
N GLY A 148 -11.80 10.73 -8.33
CA GLY A 148 -12.49 11.84 -8.99
C GLY A 148 -13.98 11.84 -8.74
#